data_AF-A0A2E0GT73-F1
#
_entry.id   AF-A0A2E0GT73-F1
#
_cell.length_a   1.000
_cell.length_b   1.000
_cell.length_c   1.000
_cell.angle_alpha   90.00
_cell.angle_beta   90.00
_cell.angle_gamma   90.00
#
_symmetry.space_group_name_H-M   'P 1'
#
loop_
_entity.id
_entity.type
_entity.pdbx_description
1 polymer ?
#
loop_
_entity_poly.entity_id
_entity_poly.type
_entity_poly.pdbx_seq_one_letter_code
_entity_poly.pdbx_strand_id
1 'polypeptide(L)'
;MISISDLMQISHPGHRHYISQKNINDDDLPLFLDYCVTVVERFNHHSEKNFQTSLENKNCIVNIVDLMASLHITDEPEDVFEIRKKLHRELSNFDYVCTVMSRCFVSPGFVKEFYENLSKKLNDEITAYAGLEL
;
A
#
# COMPACT_ATOMS: atom_id res chain seq x y z
N MET A 1 -23.73 -8.73 1.78
CA MET A 1 -22.61 -9.55 1.27
C MET A 1 -21.59 -8.58 0.69
N ILE A 2 -20.36 -8.58 1.20
CA ILE A 2 -19.30 -7.69 0.70
C ILE A 2 -18.73 -8.33 -0.56
N SER A 3 -18.61 -7.56 -1.65
CA SER A 3 -18.03 -8.06 -2.89
C SER A 3 -16.51 -8.14 -2.77
N ILE A 4 -15.92 -9.30 -3.07
CA ILE A 4 -14.46 -9.47 -3.10
C ILE A 4 -13.83 -8.51 -4.11
N SER A 5 -14.47 -8.32 -5.26
CA SER A 5 -14.04 -7.38 -6.30
C SER A 5 -13.99 -5.94 -5.82
N ASP A 6 -14.89 -5.56 -4.90
CA ASP A 6 -14.87 -4.25 -4.25
C ASP A 6 -13.71 -4.17 -3.24
N LEU A 7 -13.48 -5.19 -2.41
CA LEU A 7 -12.35 -5.17 -1.48
C LEU A 7 -10.98 -5.07 -2.17
N MET A 8 -10.82 -5.76 -3.29
CA MET A 8 -9.60 -5.72 -4.10
C MET A 8 -9.54 -4.53 -5.06
N GLN A 9 -10.63 -3.75 -5.15
CA GLN A 9 -10.76 -2.59 -6.04
C GLN A 9 -10.35 -2.89 -7.49
N ILE A 10 -10.81 -4.01 -8.06
CA ILE A 10 -10.34 -4.51 -9.37
C ILE A 10 -10.64 -3.57 -10.55
N SER A 11 -11.63 -2.68 -10.38
CA SER A 11 -12.01 -1.66 -11.37
C SER A 11 -11.17 -0.39 -11.29
N HIS A 12 -10.33 -0.25 -10.26
CA HIS A 12 -9.45 0.89 -10.11
C HIS A 12 -8.36 0.85 -11.20
N PRO A 13 -8.08 1.95 -11.91
CA PRO A 13 -7.09 1.96 -13.00
C PRO A 13 -5.70 1.52 -12.53
N GLY A 14 -5.32 1.84 -11.28
CA GLY A 14 -4.05 1.40 -10.69
C GLY A 14 -3.91 -0.11 -10.45
N HIS A 15 -5.01 -0.87 -10.45
CA HIS A 15 -4.97 -2.34 -10.33
C HIS A 15 -4.15 -3.00 -11.45
N ARG A 16 -4.03 -2.35 -12.61
CA ARG A 16 -3.16 -2.82 -13.72
C ARG A 16 -1.69 -2.95 -13.30
N HIS A 17 -1.23 -2.09 -12.39
CA HIS A 17 0.16 -2.10 -11.91
C HIS A 17 0.39 -3.19 -10.87
N TYR A 18 -0.65 -3.56 -10.11
CA TYR A 18 -0.62 -4.73 -9.25
C TYR A 18 -0.49 -6.04 -10.05
N ILE A 19 -1.27 -6.20 -11.13
CA ILE A 19 -1.23 -7.42 -11.97
C ILE A 19 0.08 -7.50 -12.78
N SER A 20 0.67 -6.36 -13.11
CA SER A 20 1.89 -6.29 -13.89
C SER A 20 3.09 -6.83 -13.12
N GLN A 21 3.81 -7.78 -13.74
CA GLN A 21 5.11 -8.23 -13.24
C GLN A 21 6.25 -7.24 -13.54
N LYS A 22 5.99 -6.21 -14.34
CA LYS A 22 6.98 -5.16 -14.64
C LYS A 22 7.05 -4.17 -13.48
N ASN A 23 8.23 -3.57 -13.32
CA ASN A 23 8.41 -2.41 -12.46
C ASN A 23 7.49 -1.27 -12.94
N ILE A 24 7.05 -0.45 -12.00
CA ILE A 24 6.17 0.67 -12.27
C ILE A 24 7.04 1.84 -12.72
N ASN A 25 6.68 2.48 -13.82
CA ASN A 25 7.37 3.70 -14.25
C ASN A 25 7.06 4.83 -13.26
N ASP A 26 7.98 5.76 -13.08
CA ASP A 26 7.83 6.89 -12.15
C ASP A 26 6.52 7.67 -12.38
N ASP A 27 6.13 7.89 -13.64
CA ASP A 27 4.89 8.57 -14.01
C ASP A 27 3.60 7.83 -13.59
N ASP A 28 3.68 6.50 -13.47
CA ASP A 28 2.57 5.61 -13.12
C ASP A 28 2.54 5.29 -11.60
N LEU A 29 3.61 5.56 -10.87
CA LEU A 29 3.72 5.26 -9.44
C LEU A 29 2.63 5.95 -8.59
N PRO A 30 2.27 7.24 -8.82
CA PRO A 30 1.17 7.88 -8.10
C PRO A 30 -0.18 7.15 -8.27
N LEU A 31 -0.45 6.62 -9.47
CA LEU A 31 -1.69 5.90 -9.75
C LEU A 31 -1.75 4.55 -9.00
N PHE A 32 -0.60 3.90 -8.81
CA PHE A 32 -0.50 2.69 -8.00
C PHE A 32 -0.62 2.97 -6.50
N LEU A 33 -0.05 4.08 -6.02
CA LEU A 33 -0.20 4.50 -4.63
C LEU A 33 -1.66 4.82 -4.29
N ASP A 34 -2.36 5.55 -5.16
CA ASP A 34 -3.79 5.84 -5.05
C ASP A 34 -4.65 4.55 -4.98
N TYR A 35 -4.28 3.54 -5.78
CA TYR A 35 -4.88 2.22 -5.71
C TYR A 35 -4.70 1.57 -4.32
N CYS A 36 -3.48 1.57 -3.78
CA CYS A 36 -3.19 1.03 -2.45
C CYS A 36 -3.99 1.76 -1.35
N VAL A 37 -4.08 3.09 -1.41
CA VAL A 37 -4.93 3.89 -0.50
C VAL A 37 -6.37 3.41 -0.57
N THR A 38 -6.92 3.33 -1.78
CA THR A 38 -8.32 2.95 -2.00
C THR A 38 -8.62 1.54 -1.47
N VAL A 39 -7.71 0.59 -1.64
CA VAL A 39 -7.85 -0.79 -1.11
C VAL A 39 -7.94 -0.77 0.43
N VAL A 40 -7.04 -0.05 1.11
CA VAL A 40 -7.03 0.05 2.57
C VAL A 40 -8.29 0.75 3.08
N GLU A 41 -8.69 1.87 2.45
CA GLU A 41 -9.88 2.62 2.83
C GLU A 41 -11.15 1.78 2.69
N ARG A 42 -11.27 1.04 1.58
CA ARG A 42 -12.44 0.19 1.31
C ARG A 42 -12.54 -0.95 2.28
N PHE A 43 -11.43 -1.62 2.56
CA PHE A 43 -11.40 -2.63 3.61
C PHE A 43 -11.80 -2.03 4.96
N ASN A 44 -11.18 -0.91 5.36
CA ASN A 44 -11.45 -0.26 6.64
C ASN A 44 -12.92 0.16 6.77
N HIS A 45 -13.51 0.72 5.71
CA HIS A 45 -14.93 1.10 5.67
C HIS A 45 -15.83 -0.10 5.95
N HIS A 46 -15.57 -1.24 5.30
CA HIS A 46 -16.35 -2.46 5.55
C HIS A 46 -16.09 -3.02 6.95
N SER A 47 -14.86 -2.94 7.46
CA SER A 47 -14.52 -3.36 8.82
C SER A 47 -15.29 -2.55 9.87
N GLU A 48 -15.28 -1.22 9.77
CA GLU A 48 -15.99 -0.32 10.69
C GLU A 48 -17.50 -0.53 10.62
N LYS A 49 -18.05 -0.63 9.40
CA LYS A 49 -19.50 -0.76 9.19
C LYS A 49 -20.07 -2.09 9.68
N ASN A 50 -19.34 -3.19 9.51
CA ASN A 50 -19.87 -4.54 9.79
C ASN A 50 -19.40 -5.09 11.14
N PHE A 51 -18.23 -4.70 11.62
CA PHE A 51 -17.60 -5.28 12.81
C PHE A 51 -17.26 -4.25 13.90
N GLN A 52 -17.51 -2.95 13.66
CA GLN A 52 -17.22 -1.85 14.59
C GLN A 52 -15.73 -1.76 14.98
N THR A 53 -14.86 -2.27 14.11
CA THR A 53 -13.40 -2.27 14.29
C THR A 53 -12.74 -1.44 13.21
N SER A 54 -11.87 -0.51 13.60
CA SER A 54 -10.98 0.20 12.67
C SER A 54 -9.67 -0.56 12.54
N LEU A 55 -9.09 -0.55 11.34
CA LEU A 55 -7.72 -0.99 11.15
C LEU A 55 -6.76 -0.06 11.91
N GLU A 56 -5.87 -0.67 12.69
CA GLU A 56 -4.72 0.01 13.27
C GLU A 56 -3.73 0.41 12.17
N ASN A 57 -3.01 1.51 12.36
CA ASN A 57 -1.99 2.01 11.42
C ASN A 57 -2.48 2.25 9.97
N LYS A 58 -3.78 2.32 9.70
CA LYS A 58 -4.35 2.50 8.35
C LYS A 58 -3.83 3.74 7.59
N ASN A 59 -3.40 4.77 8.33
CA ASN A 59 -2.86 5.99 7.74
C ASN A 59 -1.44 5.82 7.17
N CYS A 60 -0.77 4.68 7.38
CA CYS A 60 0.58 4.45 6.87
C CYS A 60 0.70 4.62 5.36
N ILE A 61 -0.31 4.22 4.59
CA ILE A 61 -0.28 4.36 3.13
C ILE A 61 -0.36 5.82 2.68
N VAL A 62 -1.13 6.66 3.38
CA VAL A 62 -1.16 8.11 3.14
C VAL A 62 0.18 8.73 3.52
N ASN A 63 0.77 8.31 4.65
CA ASN A 63 2.10 8.77 5.06
C ASN A 63 3.17 8.39 4.01
N ILE A 64 3.08 7.21 3.41
CA ILE A 64 3.99 6.80 2.31
C ILE A 64 3.85 7.75 1.13
N VAL A 65 2.62 8.09 0.71
CA VAL A 65 2.38 9.06 -0.37
C VAL A 65 3.02 10.41 -0.06
N ASP A 66 2.80 10.93 1.15
CA ASP A 66 3.34 12.24 1.57
C ASP A 66 4.87 12.24 1.64
N LEU A 67 5.47 11.15 2.12
CA LEU A 67 6.92 10.99 2.19
C LEU A 67 7.54 10.87 0.79
N MET A 68 6.87 10.17 -0.13
CA MET A 68 7.31 10.05 -1.53
C MET A 68 7.22 11.39 -2.26
N ALA A 69 6.15 12.16 -2.03
CA ALA A 69 6.03 13.52 -2.54
C ALA A 69 7.14 14.42 -1.97
N SER A 70 7.43 14.30 -0.67
CA SER A 70 8.51 15.07 -0.02
C SER A 70 9.87 14.71 -0.61
N LEU A 71 10.14 13.43 -0.86
CA LEU A 71 11.39 12.95 -1.46
C LEU A 71 11.60 13.49 -2.88
N HIS A 72 10.52 13.74 -3.62
CA HIS A 72 10.59 14.32 -4.96
C HIS A 72 10.87 15.84 -4.95
N ILE A 73 10.68 16.52 -3.82
CA ILE A 73 10.77 17.98 -3.73
C ILE A 73 12.11 18.44 -3.15
N THR A 74 12.79 17.60 -2.36
CA THR A 74 14.04 17.97 -1.67
C THR A 74 15.22 17.12 -2.13
N ASP A 75 16.32 17.79 -2.45
CA ASP A 75 17.62 17.19 -2.73
C ASP A 75 18.58 17.29 -1.52
N GLU A 76 18.14 17.89 -0.41
CA GLU A 76 18.97 18.10 0.78
C GLU A 76 19.25 16.76 1.47
N PRO A 77 20.53 16.35 1.64
CA PRO A 77 20.86 15.02 2.14
C PRO A 77 20.25 14.70 3.50
N GLU A 78 20.26 15.65 4.43
CA GLU A 78 19.72 15.48 5.79
C GLU A 78 18.21 15.15 5.75
N ASP A 79 17.46 15.85 4.91
CA ASP A 79 16.03 15.62 4.72
C ASP A 79 15.78 14.26 4.05
N VAL A 80 16.54 13.95 3.00
CA VAL A 80 16.45 12.68 2.28
C VAL A 80 16.67 11.48 3.22
N PHE A 81 17.69 11.53 4.07
CA PHE A 81 17.97 10.45 5.04
C PHE A 81 16.82 10.27 6.04
N GLU A 82 16.28 11.36 6.59
CA GLU A 82 15.16 11.29 7.53
C GLU A 82 13.86 10.81 6.85
N ILE A 83 13.60 11.23 5.61
CA ILE A 83 12.46 10.74 4.83
C ILE A 83 12.59 9.23 4.58
N ARG A 84 13.76 8.74 4.15
CA ARG A 84 14.02 7.30 3.92
C ARG A 84 13.80 6.46 5.18
N LYS A 85 14.25 6.94 6.33
CA LYS A 85 14.04 6.29 7.62
C LYS A 85 12.55 6.21 8.00
N LYS A 86 11.80 7.29 7.78
CA LYS A 86 10.34 7.31 7.98
C LYS A 86 9.64 6.36 7.01
N LEU A 87 10.04 6.34 5.73
CA LEU A 87 9.51 5.43 4.71
C LEU A 87 9.67 3.98 5.14
N HIS A 88 10.84 3.57 5.62
CA HIS A 88 11.07 2.22 6.16
C HIS A 88 10.06 1.82 7.23
N ARG A 89 9.77 2.74 8.17
CA ARG A 89 8.80 2.50 9.24
C ARG A 89 7.38 2.35 8.68
N GLU A 90 6.98 3.26 7.79
CA GLU A 90 5.63 3.24 7.23
C GLU A 90 5.40 2.06 6.28
N LEU A 91 6.43 1.62 5.55
CA LEU A 91 6.41 0.38 4.76
C LEU A 91 6.21 -0.86 5.64
N SER A 92 6.90 -0.92 6.79
CA SER A 92 6.69 -1.98 7.78
C SER A 92 5.27 -1.96 8.36
N ASN A 93 4.72 -0.77 8.62
CA ASN A 93 3.33 -0.61 9.06
C ASN A 93 2.35 -1.08 7.97
N PHE A 94 2.62 -0.79 6.70
CA PHE A 94 1.77 -1.21 5.59
C PHE A 94 1.76 -2.73 5.42
N ASP A 95 2.92 -3.39 5.57
CA ASP A 95 3.00 -4.85 5.56
C ASP A 95 2.19 -5.49 6.71
N TYR A 96 2.26 -4.91 7.91
CA TYR A 96 1.42 -5.31 9.02
C TYR A 96 -0.07 -5.16 8.72
N VAL A 97 -0.49 -4.01 8.16
CA VAL A 97 -1.90 -3.76 7.78
C VAL A 97 -2.38 -4.80 6.76
N CYS A 98 -1.60 -5.06 5.71
CA CYS A 98 -1.94 -6.07 4.71
C CYS A 98 -2.01 -7.48 5.32
N THR A 99 -1.09 -7.80 6.24
CA THR A 99 -1.11 -9.06 6.99
C THR A 99 -2.40 -9.20 7.80
N VAL A 100 -2.83 -8.16 8.50
CA VAL A 100 -4.10 -8.16 9.26
C VAL A 100 -5.28 -8.36 8.32
N MET A 101 -5.34 -7.63 7.21
CA MET A 101 -6.39 -7.77 6.20
C MET A 101 -6.45 -9.18 5.62
N SER A 102 -5.30 -9.78 5.31
CA SER A 102 -5.20 -11.14 4.76
C SER A 102 -5.78 -12.21 5.71
N ARG A 103 -5.56 -12.05 7.03
CA ARG A 103 -6.02 -13.00 8.06
C ARG A 103 -7.53 -13.03 8.22
N CYS A 104 -8.24 -12.01 7.73
CA CYS A 104 -9.71 -12.00 7.74
C CYS A 104 -10.32 -12.99 6.74
N PHE A 105 -9.52 -13.58 5.84
CA PHE A 105 -10.00 -14.50 4.80
C PHE A 105 -9.42 -15.90 5.00
N VAL A 106 -10.31 -16.87 5.22
CA VAL A 106 -9.97 -18.31 5.23
C VAL A 106 -10.18 -18.93 3.84
N SER A 107 -11.21 -18.49 3.13
CA SER A 107 -11.54 -18.91 1.77
C SER A 107 -12.36 -17.81 1.09
N PRO A 108 -12.14 -17.53 -0.21
CA PRO A 108 -11.16 -18.17 -1.08
C PRO A 108 -9.72 -17.64 -0.87
N GLY A 109 -8.73 -18.53 -0.98
CA GLY A 109 -7.32 -18.25 -0.64
C GLY A 109 -6.67 -17.13 -1.45
N PHE A 110 -7.12 -16.90 -2.69
CA PHE A 110 -6.57 -15.84 -3.54
C PHE A 110 -6.74 -14.43 -2.94
N VAL A 111 -7.74 -14.21 -2.09
CA VAL A 111 -7.95 -12.92 -1.43
C VAL A 111 -6.90 -12.66 -0.38
N LYS A 112 -6.46 -13.71 0.31
CA LYS A 112 -5.35 -13.64 1.25
C LYS A 112 -4.04 -13.32 0.52
N GLU A 113 -3.75 -14.09 -0.53
CA GLU A 113 -2.57 -13.89 -1.38
C GLU A 113 -2.55 -12.48 -2.01
N PHE A 114 -3.72 -11.94 -2.32
CA PHE A 114 -3.83 -10.59 -2.85
C PHE A 114 -3.18 -9.54 -1.93
N TYR A 115 -3.55 -9.52 -0.65
CA TYR A 115 -3.03 -8.52 0.30
C TYR A 115 -1.54 -8.75 0.60
N GLU A 116 -1.10 -10.00 0.72
CA GLU A 116 0.31 -10.35 0.91
C GLU A 116 1.16 -9.90 -0.29
N ASN A 117 0.65 -10.09 -1.52
CA ASN A 117 1.33 -9.65 -2.73
C ASN A 117 1.28 -8.12 -2.90
N LEU A 118 0.22 -7.47 -2.41
CA LEU A 118 0.09 -6.01 -2.46
C LEU A 118 1.16 -5.34 -1.59
N SER A 119 1.36 -5.82 -0.35
CA SER A 119 2.42 -5.29 0.52
C SER A 119 3.80 -5.52 -0.08
N LYS A 120 4.05 -6.72 -0.60
CA LYS A 120 5.32 -7.04 -1.26
C LYS A 120 5.58 -6.13 -2.45
N LYS A 121 4.62 -5.99 -3.37
CA LYS A 121 4.77 -5.15 -4.56
C LYS A 121 5.03 -3.69 -4.17
N LEU A 122 4.29 -3.14 -3.21
CA LEU A 122 4.55 -1.76 -2.76
C LEU A 122 5.95 -1.62 -2.15
N ASN A 123 6.36 -2.56 -1.30
CA ASN A 123 7.69 -2.54 -0.68
C ASN A 123 8.80 -2.58 -1.73
N ASP A 124 8.69 -3.47 -2.72
CA ASP A 124 9.68 -3.62 -3.78
C ASP A 124 9.81 -2.33 -4.60
N GLU A 125 8.67 -1.73 -5.02
CA GLU A 125 8.67 -0.52 -5.85
C GLU A 125 9.18 0.71 -5.09
N ILE A 126 8.76 0.90 -3.83
CA ILE A 126 9.20 2.05 -3.02
C ILE A 126 10.67 1.90 -2.61
N THR A 127 11.11 0.68 -2.32
CA THR A 127 12.53 0.41 -2.02
C THR A 127 13.43 0.75 -3.19
N ALA A 128 13.03 0.31 -4.39
CA ALA A 128 13.75 0.59 -5.63
C ALA A 128 13.75 2.09 -5.95
N TYR A 129 12.59 2.75 -5.87
CA TYR A 129 12.46 4.17 -6.20
C TYR A 129 13.21 5.08 -5.20
N ALA A 130 13.02 4.85 -3.89
CA ALA A 130 13.57 5.73 -2.87
C ALA A 130 15.04 5.41 -2.53
N GLY A 131 15.62 4.35 -3.11
CA GLY A 131 17.01 3.95 -2.86
C GLY A 131 17.23 3.48 -1.43
N LEU A 132 16.33 2.61 -0.96
CA LEU A 132 16.31 2.12 0.43
C LEU A 132 17.25 0.92 0.68
N GLU A 133 17.94 0.41 -0.34
CA GLU A 133 18.82 -0.77 -0.29
C GLU A 133 20.21 -0.53 0.38
N LEU A 134 20.34 0.45 1.28
CA LEU A 134 21.63 0.85 1.90
C LEU A 134 21.74 0.49 3.38
#